data_AF-A0AA91YZ56-F1
#
_entry.id   AF-A0AA91YZ56-F1
#
_cell.length_a   1.000
_cell.length_b   1.000
_cell.length_c   1.000
_cell.angle_alpha   90.00
_cell.angle_beta   90.00
_cell.angle_gamma   90.00
#
_symmetry.space_group_name_H-M   'P 1'
#
loop_
_entity.id
_entity.type
_entity.pdbx_description
1 polymer ?
#
loop_
_entity_poly.entity_id
_entity_poly.type
_entity_poly.pdbx_seq_one_letter_code
_entity_poly.pdbx_strand_id
1 'polypeptide(L)'
;MGKKAEGKNSSIGDHVFAILVVILMCVFLISLPFLIFFGGFKLVSLVPDVSINTNGTFDSIIVLFKFFVLTVVVVGIVDVLFSQLLLKKRGFFNFFIEAVFMLCVFYLYVLIYSMNSQEIVIKNNGVFLVALFLFVLYLLINVVYIASKWVYGSMMKNIQKKNN
;
A
#
# COMPACT_ATOMS: atom_id res chain seq x y z
N MET A 1 22.63 9.55 -50.86
CA MET A 1 23.58 8.98 -49.86
C MET A 1 22.79 8.60 -48.62
N GLY A 2 22.46 7.32 -48.49
CA GLY A 2 21.67 6.80 -47.37
C GLY A 2 22.50 6.64 -46.10
N LYS A 3 22.05 7.23 -45.00
CA LYS A 3 22.42 6.78 -43.67
C LYS A 3 21.53 5.58 -43.34
N LYS A 4 22.07 4.37 -43.52
CA LYS A 4 21.47 3.17 -42.92
C LYS A 4 21.55 3.36 -41.40
N ALA A 5 20.40 3.43 -40.74
CA ALA A 5 20.34 3.28 -39.30
C ALA A 5 20.86 1.86 -38.97
N GLU A 6 21.99 1.77 -38.29
CA GLU A 6 22.47 0.52 -37.73
C GLU A 6 21.41 -0.01 -36.77
N GLY A 7 20.71 -1.06 -37.20
CA GLY A 7 19.90 -1.86 -36.31
C GLY A 7 20.83 -2.48 -35.27
N LYS A 8 20.88 -1.90 -34.07
CA LYS A 8 21.44 -2.55 -32.90
C LYS A 8 20.69 -3.88 -32.73
N ASN A 9 21.34 -4.98 -33.08
CA ASN A 9 20.88 -6.31 -32.71
C ASN A 9 20.86 -6.35 -31.18
N SER A 10 19.69 -6.24 -30.57
CA SER A 10 19.56 -6.44 -29.12
C SER A 10 19.99 -7.87 -28.82
N SER A 11 20.97 -8.02 -27.94
CA SER A 11 21.45 -9.35 -27.56
C SER A 11 20.38 -10.03 -26.71
N ILE A 12 20.25 -11.35 -26.80
CA ILE A 12 19.39 -12.14 -25.89
C ILE A 12 19.74 -11.83 -24.43
N GLY A 13 21.02 -11.52 -24.14
CA GLY A 13 21.48 -11.08 -22.82
C GLY A 13 20.87 -9.76 -22.36
N ASP A 14 20.63 -8.80 -23.26
CA ASP A 14 20.01 -7.51 -22.94
C ASP A 14 18.55 -7.70 -22.53
N HIS A 15 17.83 -8.62 -23.19
CA HIS A 15 16.46 -8.96 -22.85
C HIS A 15 16.36 -9.67 -21.49
N VAL A 16 17.23 -10.64 -21.23
CA VAL A 16 17.26 -11.33 -19.92
C VAL A 16 17.61 -10.36 -18.80
N PHE A 17 18.59 -9.47 -19.02
CA PHE A 17 18.96 -8.45 -18.05
C PHE A 17 17.81 -7.48 -17.78
N ALA A 18 17.13 -7.00 -18.82
CA ALA A 18 15.98 -6.11 -18.66
C ALA A 18 14.84 -6.76 -17.88
N ILE A 19 14.51 -8.03 -18.17
CA ILE A 19 13.49 -8.79 -17.42
C ILE A 19 13.89 -8.91 -15.94
N LEU A 20 15.16 -9.23 -15.66
CA LEU A 20 15.64 -9.38 -14.29
C LEU A 20 15.55 -8.05 -13.52
N VAL A 21 15.93 -6.94 -14.14
CA VAL A 21 15.81 -5.60 -13.54
C VAL A 21 14.35 -5.26 -13.25
N VAL A 22 13.42 -5.52 -14.18
CA VAL A 22 12.00 -5.28 -13.97
C VAL A 22 11.46 -6.14 -12.81
N ILE A 23 11.82 -7.42 -12.75
CA ILE A 23 11.44 -8.30 -11.64
C ILE A 23 11.96 -7.74 -10.32
N LEU A 24 13.24 -7.33 -10.27
CA LEU A 24 13.84 -6.77 -9.06
C LEU A 24 13.13 -5.48 -8.63
N MET A 25 12.77 -4.61 -9.57
CA MET A 25 11.99 -3.39 -9.29
C MET A 25 10.61 -3.73 -8.71
N CYS A 26 9.89 -4.68 -9.31
CA CYS A 26 8.59 -5.12 -8.82
C CYS A 26 8.69 -5.72 -7.41
N VAL A 27 9.69 -6.57 -7.16
CA VAL A 27 9.94 -7.16 -5.83
C VAL A 27 10.23 -6.05 -4.81
N PHE A 28 11.01 -5.03 -5.17
CA PHE A 28 11.30 -3.93 -4.27
C PHE A 28 10.06 -3.07 -3.96
N LEU A 29 9.25 -2.78 -4.99
CA LEU A 29 8.00 -2.02 -4.85
C LEU A 29 6.96 -2.71 -3.97
N ILE A 30 6.93 -4.05 -3.94
CA ILE A 30 6.00 -4.82 -3.09
C ILE A 30 6.59 -5.07 -1.71
N SER A 31 7.88 -5.40 -1.63
CA SER A 31 8.53 -5.77 -0.37
C SER A 31 8.63 -4.59 0.59
N LEU A 32 8.90 -3.38 0.11
CA LEU A 32 9.06 -2.21 0.99
C LEU A 32 7.75 -1.86 1.74
N PRO A 33 6.58 -1.70 1.08
CA PRO A 33 5.30 -1.50 1.77
C PRO A 33 4.97 -2.66 2.72
N PHE A 34 5.25 -3.89 2.29
CA PHE A 34 5.02 -5.07 3.13
C PHE A 34 5.89 -5.06 4.39
N LEU A 35 7.16 -4.66 4.30
CA LEU A 35 8.05 -4.58 5.46
C LEU A 35 7.59 -3.52 6.46
N ILE A 36 7.13 -2.36 5.98
CA ILE A 36 6.54 -1.32 6.84
C ILE A 36 5.29 -1.86 7.54
N PHE A 37 4.42 -2.52 6.78
CA PHE A 37 3.21 -3.15 7.32
C PHE A 37 3.54 -4.22 8.37
N PHE A 38 4.45 -5.14 8.03
CA PHE A 38 4.88 -6.23 8.91
C PHE A 38 5.47 -5.69 10.21
N GLY A 39 6.39 -4.72 10.13
CA GLY A 39 7.00 -4.09 11.29
C GLY A 39 5.96 -3.41 12.18
N GLY A 40 5.07 -2.60 11.60
CA GLY A 40 4.00 -1.94 12.32
C GLY A 40 3.00 -2.91 12.96
N PHE A 41 2.62 -3.96 12.25
CA PHE A 41 1.73 -4.99 12.78
C PHE A 41 2.39 -5.79 13.91
N LYS A 42 3.69 -6.06 13.81
CA LYS A 42 4.45 -6.69 14.90
C LYS A 42 4.37 -5.86 16.19
N LEU A 43 4.41 -4.53 16.10
CA LEU A 43 4.22 -3.65 17.26
C LEU A 43 2.80 -3.74 17.83
N VAL A 44 1.80 -3.76 16.95
CA VAL A 44 0.38 -3.97 17.32
C VAL A 44 0.20 -5.31 18.06
N SER A 45 0.88 -6.38 17.61
CA SER A 45 0.83 -7.70 18.24
C SER A 45 1.57 -7.82 19.58
N LEU A 46 2.23 -6.76 20.05
CA LEU A 46 2.79 -6.74 21.41
C LEU A 46 1.69 -6.51 22.46
N VAL A 47 0.53 -5.99 22.05
CA VAL A 47 -0.62 -5.79 22.92
C VAL A 47 -1.34 -7.13 23.11
N PRO A 48 -1.76 -7.50 24.33
CA PRO A 48 -2.35 -8.82 24.63
C PRO A 48 -3.65 -9.13 23.86
N ASP A 49 -4.25 -8.12 23.23
CA ASP A 49 -5.48 -8.21 22.46
C ASP A 49 -5.27 -8.64 21.00
N VAL A 50 -4.03 -8.75 20.52
CA VAL A 50 -3.72 -9.17 19.15
C VAL A 50 -2.56 -10.16 19.16
N SER A 51 -2.78 -11.38 18.68
CA SER A 51 -1.74 -12.41 18.61
C SER A 51 -1.79 -13.17 17.29
N ILE A 52 -0.63 -13.57 16.78
CA ILE A 52 -0.51 -14.37 15.56
C ILE A 52 -0.37 -15.83 15.99
N ASN A 53 -1.35 -16.66 15.62
CA ASN A 53 -1.43 -18.04 16.07
C ASN A 53 -0.63 -18.96 15.12
N THR A 54 0.69 -18.90 15.22
CA THR A 54 1.61 -19.67 14.37
C THR A 54 2.80 -20.17 15.18
N ASN A 55 3.30 -21.35 14.85
CA ASN A 55 4.40 -21.99 15.57
C ASN A 55 5.80 -21.54 15.11
N GLY A 56 5.92 -20.81 14.00
CA GLY A 56 7.20 -20.36 13.44
C GLY A 56 7.16 -18.97 12.82
N THR A 57 8.32 -18.30 12.79
CA THR A 57 8.48 -16.94 12.24
C THR A 57 8.11 -16.85 10.76
N PHE A 58 8.44 -17.88 9.98
CA PHE A 58 8.14 -17.92 8.54
C PHE A 58 6.62 -18.02 8.30
N ASP A 59 5.93 -18.83 9.09
CA ASP A 59 4.48 -18.94 9.04
C ASP A 59 3.81 -17.62 9.42
N SER A 60 4.32 -16.92 10.44
CA SER A 60 3.84 -15.58 10.79
C SER A 60 3.98 -14.58 9.63
N ILE A 61 5.10 -14.63 8.89
CA ILE A 61 5.32 -13.78 7.71
C ILE A 61 4.28 -14.09 6.63
N ILE A 62 4.03 -15.38 6.35
CA ILE A 62 3.05 -15.80 5.34
C ILE A 62 1.63 -15.33 5.71
N VAL A 63 1.22 -15.54 6.96
CA VAL A 63 -0.09 -15.09 7.47
C VAL A 63 -0.25 -13.58 7.32
N LEU A 64 0.76 -12.81 7.74
CA LEU A 64 0.72 -11.36 7.61
C LEU A 64 0.77 -10.90 6.15
N PHE A 65 1.46 -11.63 5.27
CA PHE A 65 1.47 -11.35 3.85
C PHE A 65 0.09 -11.57 3.22
N LYS A 66 -0.60 -12.67 3.55
CA LYS A 66 -1.99 -12.89 3.11
C LYS A 66 -2.92 -11.76 3.59
N PHE A 67 -2.80 -11.39 4.86
CA PHE A 67 -3.59 -10.30 5.44
C PHE A 67 -3.29 -8.95 4.76
N PHE A 68 -2.02 -8.66 4.47
CA PHE A 68 -1.59 -7.49 3.72
C PHE A 68 -2.18 -7.44 2.31
N VAL A 69 -2.05 -8.52 1.54
CA VAL A 69 -2.58 -8.61 0.17
C VAL A 69 -4.10 -8.40 0.18
N LEU A 70 -4.80 -9.06 1.12
CA LEU A 70 -6.24 -8.88 1.27
C LEU A 70 -6.61 -7.44 1.62
N THR A 71 -5.85 -6.81 2.52
CA THR A 71 -6.04 -5.40 2.89
C THR A 71 -5.89 -4.49 1.67
N VAL A 72 -4.83 -4.67 0.87
CA VAL A 72 -4.61 -3.88 -0.36
C VAL A 72 -5.77 -4.03 -1.34
N VAL A 73 -6.28 -5.24 -1.51
CA VAL A 73 -7.44 -5.50 -2.38
C VAL A 73 -8.69 -4.79 -1.85
N VAL A 74 -8.99 -4.90 -0.55
CA VAL A 74 -10.15 -4.24 0.07
C VAL A 74 -10.06 -2.72 -0.06
N VAL A 75 -8.91 -2.13 0.25
CA VAL A 75 -8.68 -0.69 0.12
C VAL A 75 -8.85 -0.26 -1.34
N GLY A 76 -8.26 -0.98 -2.29
CA GLY A 76 -8.39 -0.66 -3.72
C GLY A 76 -9.84 -0.69 -4.20
N ILE A 77 -10.64 -1.66 -3.77
CA ILE A 77 -12.08 -1.71 -4.10
C ILE A 77 -12.81 -0.51 -3.51
N VAL A 78 -12.55 -0.20 -2.24
CA VAL A 78 -13.24 0.88 -1.51
C VAL A 78 -12.86 2.25 -2.07
N ASP A 79 -11.60 2.47 -2.41
CA ASP A 79 -11.11 3.70 -3.06
C ASP A 79 -11.80 3.93 -4.42
N VAL A 80 -12.00 2.85 -5.21
CA VAL A 80 -12.72 2.93 -6.49
C VAL A 80 -14.20 3.27 -6.24
N LEU A 81 -14.85 2.65 -5.25
CA LEU A 81 -16.23 2.94 -4.89
C LEU A 81 -16.39 4.39 -4.41
N PHE A 82 -15.50 4.86 -3.54
CA PHE A 82 -15.51 6.24 -3.05
C PHE A 82 -15.24 7.25 -4.16
N SER A 83 -14.33 6.94 -5.09
CA SER A 83 -14.08 7.77 -6.26
C SER A 83 -15.32 7.93 -7.15
N GLN A 84 -16.15 6.89 -7.25
CA GLN A 84 -17.39 6.91 -8.02
C GLN A 84 -18.54 7.58 -7.26
N LEU A 85 -18.65 7.37 -5.95
CA LEU A 85 -19.75 7.87 -5.12
C LEU A 85 -19.56 9.33 -4.70
N LEU A 86 -18.34 9.74 -4.36
CA LEU A 86 -18.02 11.09 -3.85
C LEU A 86 -17.73 12.10 -4.98
N LEU A 87 -18.33 11.89 -6.17
CA LEU A 87 -18.08 12.67 -7.38
C LEU A 87 -18.00 14.20 -7.15
N LYS A 88 -16.82 14.72 -7.50
CA LYS A 88 -16.55 16.08 -8.05
C LYS A 88 -16.27 17.26 -7.11
N LYS A 89 -16.50 17.22 -5.79
CA LYS A 89 -16.05 18.30 -4.90
C LYS A 89 -14.76 17.93 -4.17
N ARG A 90 -13.62 18.40 -4.69
CA ARG A 90 -12.32 18.41 -3.98
C ARG A 90 -12.35 19.45 -2.87
N GLY A 91 -13.06 19.14 -1.78
CA GLY A 91 -13.09 19.95 -0.57
C GLY A 91 -12.45 19.18 0.59
N PHE A 92 -11.87 19.90 1.54
CA PHE A 92 -11.34 19.34 2.79
C PHE A 92 -12.40 18.47 3.48
N PHE A 93 -13.66 18.91 3.54
CA PHE A 93 -14.77 18.14 4.12
C PHE A 93 -14.98 16.75 3.49
N ASN A 94 -14.82 16.61 2.17
CA ASN A 94 -14.97 15.30 1.52
C ASN A 94 -13.86 14.34 1.95
N PHE A 95 -12.63 14.84 2.14
CA PHE A 95 -11.54 14.03 2.66
C PHE A 95 -11.81 13.54 4.10
N PHE A 96 -12.41 14.38 4.96
CA PHE A 96 -12.80 13.94 6.31
C PHE A 96 -13.88 12.86 6.25
N ILE A 97 -14.89 13.05 5.41
CA ILE A 97 -15.97 12.08 5.23
C ILE A 97 -15.39 10.75 4.73
N GLU A 98 -14.53 10.79 3.73
CA GLU A 98 -13.82 9.61 3.18
C GLU A 98 -12.99 8.92 4.26
N ALA A 99 -12.22 9.66 5.05
CA ALA A 99 -11.42 9.10 6.14
C ALA A 99 -12.29 8.44 7.23
N VAL A 100 -13.40 9.06 7.62
CA VAL A 100 -14.35 8.47 8.59
C VAL A 100 -14.97 7.20 8.03
N PHE A 101 -15.40 7.19 6.77
CA PHE A 101 -15.92 5.99 6.13
C PHE A 101 -14.86 4.90 6.00
N MET A 102 -13.60 5.25 5.67
CA MET A 102 -12.49 4.29 5.64
C MET A 102 -12.24 3.67 7.00
N LEU A 103 -12.33 4.43 8.09
CA LEU A 103 -12.21 3.88 9.44
C LEU A 103 -13.33 2.86 9.73
N CYS A 104 -14.57 3.17 9.36
CA CYS A 104 -15.70 2.23 9.48
C CYS A 104 -15.48 0.96 8.65
N VAL A 105 -15.00 1.12 7.41
CA VAL A 105 -14.67 0.00 6.52
C VAL A 105 -13.56 -0.87 7.12
N PHE A 106 -12.48 -0.27 7.63
CA PHE A 106 -11.42 -1.02 8.29
C PHE A 106 -11.91 -1.75 9.53
N TYR A 107 -12.74 -1.11 10.34
CA TYR A 107 -13.32 -1.76 11.51
C TYR A 107 -14.15 -2.99 11.11
N LEU A 108 -15.05 -2.87 10.14
CA LEU A 108 -15.85 -3.99 9.63
C LEU A 108 -14.98 -5.07 8.99
N TYR A 109 -13.98 -4.68 8.20
CA TYR A 109 -13.04 -5.60 7.58
C TYR A 109 -12.29 -6.45 8.62
N VAL A 110 -11.70 -5.81 9.63
CA VAL A 110 -10.97 -6.51 10.70
C VAL A 110 -11.91 -7.38 11.52
N LEU A 111 -13.13 -6.91 11.80
CA LEU A 111 -14.14 -7.69 12.50
C LEU A 111 -14.49 -8.98 11.74
N ILE A 112 -14.82 -8.86 10.44
CA ILE A 112 -15.12 -10.01 9.58
C ILE A 112 -13.92 -10.95 9.48
N TYR A 113 -12.71 -10.40 9.32
CA TYR A 113 -11.50 -11.21 9.27
C TYR A 113 -11.28 -11.98 10.57
N SER A 114 -11.48 -11.35 11.73
CA SER A 114 -11.37 -11.99 13.04
C SER A 114 -12.40 -13.11 13.27
N MET A 115 -13.57 -13.02 12.64
CA MET A 115 -14.60 -14.06 12.76
C MET A 115 -14.32 -15.27 11.86
N ASN A 116 -13.67 -15.04 10.71
CA ASN A 116 -13.48 -16.05 9.68
C ASN A 116 -12.08 -16.68 9.66
N SER A 117 -11.09 -16.01 10.24
CA SER A 117 -9.69 -16.47 10.28
C SER A 117 -9.24 -16.73 11.71
N GLN A 118 -8.64 -17.89 11.94
CA GLN A 118 -7.98 -18.22 13.22
C GLN A 118 -6.47 -17.97 13.18
N GLU A 119 -5.93 -17.50 12.05
CA GLU A 119 -4.49 -17.27 11.88
C GLU A 119 -4.02 -16.03 12.68
N ILE A 120 -4.87 -14.99 12.78
CA ILE A 120 -4.66 -13.81 13.62
C ILE A 120 -5.78 -13.77 14.65
N VAL A 121 -5.44 -14.05 15.91
CA VAL A 121 -6.38 -14.03 17.01
C VAL A 121 -6.47 -12.61 17.56
N ILE A 122 -7.65 -12.02 17.40
CA ILE A 122 -7.96 -10.66 17.83
C ILE A 122 -9.02 -10.75 18.94
N LYS A 123 -8.70 -10.25 20.14
CA LYS A 123 -9.57 -10.28 21.33
C LYS A 123 -10.03 -8.87 21.69
N ASN A 124 -11.23 -8.75 22.25
CA ASN A 124 -11.73 -7.51 22.87
C ASN A 124 -11.50 -6.25 22.00
N ASN A 125 -10.68 -5.32 22.48
CA ASN A 125 -10.35 -4.04 21.85
C ASN A 125 -9.34 -4.17 20.68
N GLY A 126 -8.82 -5.37 20.43
CA GLY A 126 -7.86 -5.63 19.36
C GLY A 126 -8.40 -5.30 17.97
N VAL A 127 -9.73 -5.45 17.75
CA VAL A 127 -10.36 -5.11 16.46
C VAL A 127 -10.19 -3.63 16.16
N PHE A 128 -10.49 -2.77 17.15
CA PHE A 128 -10.32 -1.33 17.01
C PHE A 128 -8.85 -0.96 16.83
N LEU A 129 -7.95 -1.62 17.55
CA LEU A 129 -6.51 -1.33 17.48
C LEU A 129 -5.92 -1.68 16.11
N VAL A 130 -6.26 -2.84 15.55
CA VAL A 130 -5.84 -3.22 14.20
C VAL A 130 -6.49 -2.30 13.15
N ALA A 131 -7.77 -1.97 13.30
CA ALA A 131 -8.44 -1.02 12.40
C ALA A 131 -7.79 0.37 12.44
N LEU A 132 -7.42 0.86 13.63
CA LEU A 132 -6.70 2.11 13.81
C LEU A 132 -5.32 2.07 13.15
N PHE A 133 -4.59 0.96 13.30
CA PHE A 133 -3.31 0.75 12.62
C PHE A 133 -3.44 0.83 11.10
N LEU A 134 -4.43 0.14 10.52
CA LEU A 134 -4.71 0.20 9.08
C LEU A 134 -5.09 1.62 8.64
N PHE A 135 -5.89 2.30 9.46
CA PHE A 135 -6.30 3.68 9.21
C PHE A 135 -5.12 4.67 9.23
N VAL A 136 -4.20 4.52 10.19
CA VAL A 136 -2.98 5.34 10.26
C VAL A 136 -2.10 5.09 9.03
N LEU A 137 -1.93 3.83 8.60
CA LEU A 137 -1.20 3.53 7.37
C LEU A 137 -1.86 4.17 6.15
N TYR A 138 -3.18 4.10 6.03
CA TYR A 138 -3.93 4.75 4.95
C TYR A 138 -3.71 6.27 4.94
N LEU A 139 -3.78 6.94 6.10
CA LEU A 139 -3.50 8.37 6.20
C LEU A 139 -2.05 8.71 5.82
N LEU A 140 -1.08 7.90 6.25
CA LEU A 140 0.33 8.09 5.88
C LEU A 140 0.54 7.99 4.37
N ILE A 141 -0.10 7.03 3.70
CA ILE A 141 -0.05 6.90 2.23
C ILE A 141 -0.59 8.17 1.56
N ASN A 142 -1.72 8.69 2.04
CA ASN A 142 -2.29 9.94 1.53
C ASN A 142 -1.36 11.15 1.74
N VAL A 143 -0.71 11.26 2.90
CA VAL A 143 0.28 12.30 3.18
C VAL A 143 1.49 12.18 2.24
N VAL A 144 2.03 10.97 2.05
CA VAL A 144 3.13 10.69 1.13
C VAL A 144 2.75 11.06 -0.30
N TYR A 145 1.52 10.75 -0.73
CA TYR A 145 1.02 11.14 -2.04
C TYR A 145 0.98 12.66 -2.23
N ILE A 146 0.43 13.39 -1.26
CA ILE A 146 0.37 14.85 -1.29
C ILE A 146 1.78 15.45 -1.34
N ALA A 147 2.69 14.97 -0.49
CA ALA A 147 4.08 15.42 -0.45
C ALA A 147 4.80 15.15 -1.79
N SER A 148 4.64 13.96 -2.35
CA SER A 148 5.24 13.57 -3.63
C SER A 148 4.75 14.46 -4.77
N LYS A 149 3.45 14.76 -4.81
CA LYS A 149 2.85 15.67 -5.79
C LYS A 149 3.41 17.10 -5.67
N TRP A 150 3.60 17.58 -4.44
CA TRP A 150 4.17 18.89 -4.18
C TRP A 150 5.64 18.98 -4.64
N VAL A 151 6.45 17.97 -4.31
CA VAL A 151 7.86 17.87 -4.76
C VAL A 151 7.95 17.85 -6.29
N TYR A 152 7.13 17.02 -6.94
CA TYR A 152 7.09 16.94 -8.40
C TYR A 152 6.72 18.29 -9.05
N GLY A 153 5.68 18.95 -8.51
CA GLY A 153 5.27 20.27 -8.99
C GLY A 153 6.35 21.34 -8.80
N SER A 154 7.09 21.29 -7.68
CA SER A 154 8.21 22.21 -7.40
C SER A 154 9.39 21.98 -8.37
N MET A 155 9.78 20.72 -8.58
CA MET A 155 10.82 20.37 -9.56
C MET A 155 10.46 20.83 -10.96
N MET A 156 9.23 20.58 -11.42
CA MET A 156 8.79 20.98 -12.76
C MET A 156 8.84 22.50 -12.95
N LYS A 157 8.42 23.27 -11.93
CA LYS A 157 8.52 24.74 -11.95
C LYS A 157 9.97 25.22 -12.03
N ASN A 158 10.88 24.58 -11.29
CA ASN A 158 12.30 24.91 -11.32
C ASN A 158 12.94 24.59 -12.69
N ILE A 159 12.55 23.48 -13.33
CA ILE A 159 13.01 23.13 -14.68
C ILE A 159 12.50 24.15 -15.71
N GLN A 160 11.21 24.52 -15.65
CA GLN A 160 10.64 25.52 -16.55
C GLN A 160 11.30 26.90 -16.38
N LYS A 161 11.60 27.32 -15.14
CA LYS A 161 12.29 28.58 -14.86
C LYS A 161 13.77 28.58 -15.27
N LYS A 162 14.40 27.41 -15.43
CA LYS A 162 15.79 27.29 -15.89
C LYS A 162 15.90 27.29 -17.42
N ASN A 163 14.81 26.94 -18.12
CA ASN A 163 14.75 26.86 -19.58
C ASN A 163 14.06 28.09 -20.24
N ASN A 164 13.59 29.04 -19.44
CA ASN A 164 13.10 30.38 -19.85
C ASN A 164 14.02 31.45 -19.28
#